data_AF-A0A1B0DBI5-F1
#
_entry.id   AF-A0A1B0DBI5-F1
#
_cell.length_a   1.000
_cell.length_b   1.000
_cell.length_c   1.000
_cell.angle_alpha   90.00
_cell.angle_beta   90.00
_cell.angle_gamma   90.00
#
_symmetry.space_group_name_H-M   'P 1'
#
loop_
_entity.id
_entity.type
_entity.pdbx_description
1 polymer ?
#
loop_
_entity_poly.entity_id
_entity_poly.type
_entity_poly.pdbx_seq_one_letter_code
_entity_poly.pdbx_strand_id
1 'polypeptide(L)'
;MLLLLNTNNCPKLSRHTNRCPIQEASISLGVALSFTCFLNLEAKDFTVEPSTLQSLQQLIQWVSDLALNILARLPETRSSGGNMKNTGYEISHDVVALNSIRELLVMIRIWGLLKEQCLPIFARADNLDILSTLFRLLTRLAFNPNEPDDMLLDECCLLPSQVMIPQMPFVSMRVCVASPLLPNLNLPLYFEYHVEPECLKFSADNSPLENGGLSNDSVVDSVRHLQLGKMPNCTRCCTRCFAATAMNSVARTAAMKAWEQRWSSGCRCGGFWRLQSYV
;
A
#
# COMPACT_ATOMS: atom_id res chain seq x y z
N MET A 1 -12.67 21.74 25.68
CA MET A 1 -13.76 21.63 24.69
C MET A 1 -13.20 20.86 23.50
N LEU A 2 -12.93 19.54 23.53
CA LEU A 2 -13.75 18.38 23.93
C LEU A 2 -15.14 18.43 23.30
N LEU A 3 -15.22 18.07 22.02
CA LEU A 3 -16.46 17.63 21.39
C LEU A 3 -16.30 16.15 21.00
N LEU A 4 -16.84 15.32 21.89
CA LEU A 4 -17.26 13.96 21.63
C LEU A 4 -18.33 13.99 20.52
N LEU A 5 -17.99 13.53 19.32
CA LEU A 5 -19.01 13.15 18.34
C LEU A 5 -19.20 11.62 18.37
N ASN A 6 -20.23 11.30 19.14
CA ASN A 6 -21.02 10.10 19.26
C ASN A 6 -21.03 9.23 17.97
N THR A 7 -20.34 8.10 18.00
CA THR A 7 -20.28 7.08 16.93
C THR A 7 -21.52 6.18 16.85
N ASN A 8 -22.67 6.63 17.36
CA ASN A 8 -23.84 5.76 17.61
C ASN A 8 -24.93 5.78 16.53
N ASN A 9 -24.61 6.04 15.26
CA ASN A 9 -25.56 5.83 14.17
C ASN A 9 -24.90 5.35 12.87
N CYS A 10 -24.04 4.33 12.97
CA CYS A 10 -23.69 3.51 11.82
C CYS A 10 -24.50 2.20 11.95
N PRO A 11 -25.38 1.86 10.97
CA PRO A 11 -26.17 0.65 11.03
C PRO A 11 -25.21 -0.54 11.17
N LYS A 12 -25.54 -1.45 12.11
CA LYS A 12 -24.78 -2.69 12.39
C LYS A 12 -24.63 -3.50 11.10
N LEU A 13 -23.58 -3.23 10.31
CA LEU A 13 -23.19 -4.09 9.21
C LEU A 13 -22.42 -5.28 9.78
N SER A 14 -22.91 -6.44 9.40
CA SER A 14 -22.45 -7.77 9.77
C SER A 14 -20.93 -7.93 9.82
N ARG A 15 -20.48 -8.72 10.80
CA ARG A 15 -19.10 -9.16 10.99
C ARG A 15 -18.59 -9.82 9.70
N HIS A 16 -17.70 -9.13 8.99
CA HIS A 16 -16.71 -9.61 8.00
C HIS A 16 -16.53 -8.51 6.94
N THR A 17 -15.81 -7.44 7.27
CA THR A 17 -15.35 -6.48 6.26
C THR A 17 -13.87 -6.19 6.46
N ASN A 18 -13.09 -6.55 5.44
CA ASN A 18 -11.69 -6.17 5.28
C ASN A 18 -11.62 -4.64 5.20
N ARG A 19 -11.12 -3.98 6.25
CA ARG A 19 -10.73 -2.58 6.12
C ARG A 19 -9.47 -2.50 5.27
N CYS A 20 -9.48 -1.63 4.27
CA CYS A 20 -8.36 -1.44 3.37
C CYS A 20 -7.17 -0.82 4.12
N PRO A 21 -5.93 -1.35 3.97
CA PRO A 21 -4.73 -0.77 4.58
C PRO A 21 -4.49 0.69 4.19
N ILE A 22 -4.99 1.11 3.01
CA ILE A 22 -4.91 2.50 2.58
C ILE A 22 -5.80 3.38 3.44
N GLN A 23 -7.03 2.97 3.76
CA GLN A 23 -7.93 3.76 4.60
C GLN A 23 -7.37 3.95 6.02
N GLU A 24 -6.65 2.96 6.55
CA GLU A 24 -5.93 3.08 7.84
C GLU A 24 -4.61 3.88 7.73
N ALA A 25 -3.94 3.88 6.58
CA ALA A 25 -2.79 4.76 6.27
C ALA A 25 -3.23 6.22 6.14
N SER A 26 -4.39 6.49 5.51
CA SER A 26 -5.06 7.80 5.47
C SER A 26 -5.44 8.27 6.86
N ILE A 27 -6.06 7.40 7.66
CA ILE A 27 -6.37 7.66 9.06
C ILE A 27 -5.07 7.91 9.84
N SER A 28 -3.95 7.31 9.47
CA SER A 28 -2.71 7.38 10.24
C SER A 28 -1.80 8.57 9.95
N LEU A 29 -1.63 8.95 8.68
CA LEU A 29 -1.05 10.24 8.31
C LEU A 29 -2.00 11.38 8.70
N GLY A 30 -3.32 11.15 8.65
CA GLY A 30 -4.31 12.09 9.14
C GLY A 30 -4.49 12.18 10.65
N VAL A 31 -4.03 11.18 11.43
CA VAL A 31 -3.94 11.27 12.90
C VAL A 31 -2.59 11.86 13.33
N ALA A 32 -1.55 11.81 12.48
CA ALA A 32 -0.33 12.59 12.69
C ALA A 32 -0.53 14.06 12.27
N LEU A 33 -1.39 14.34 11.30
CA LEU A 33 -1.70 15.64 10.73
C LEU A 33 -3.21 15.74 10.50
N SER A 34 -3.95 16.24 11.50
CA SER A 34 -5.42 16.30 11.54
C SER A 34 -6.08 16.71 10.20
N PHE A 35 -6.70 15.74 9.50
CA PHE A 35 -7.25 15.91 8.15
C PHE A 35 -8.62 16.62 8.06
N THR A 36 -9.23 17.03 9.17
CA THR A 36 -10.45 17.85 9.17
C THR A 36 -10.17 19.35 9.13
N CYS A 37 -8.89 19.77 9.11
CA CYS A 37 -8.50 21.15 9.36
C CYS A 37 -8.08 21.94 8.10
N PHE A 38 -8.26 21.44 6.88
CA PHE A 38 -7.84 22.17 5.66
C PHE A 38 -8.58 23.48 5.36
N LEU A 39 -9.56 23.86 6.19
CA LEU A 39 -10.24 25.15 6.09
C LEU A 39 -9.62 26.26 6.94
N ASN A 40 -8.59 25.99 7.77
CA ASN A 40 -7.99 26.98 8.69
C ASN A 40 -6.52 26.68 9.10
N LEU A 41 -5.66 26.24 8.18
CA LEU A 41 -4.24 25.98 8.50
C LEU A 41 -3.34 27.10 7.95
N GLU A 42 -2.46 27.62 8.80
CA GLU A 42 -1.42 28.58 8.41
C GLU A 42 -0.18 27.84 7.88
N ALA A 43 0.66 28.50 7.08
CA ALA A 43 1.88 27.90 6.49
C ALA A 43 2.81 27.23 7.53
N LYS A 44 2.78 27.70 8.78
CA LYS A 44 3.53 27.13 9.92
C LYS A 44 3.05 25.72 10.31
N ASP A 45 1.77 25.41 10.09
CA ASP A 45 1.16 24.12 10.45
C ASP A 45 1.56 22.98 9.49
N PHE A 46 2.17 23.33 8.35
CA PHE A 46 2.73 22.38 7.38
C PHE A 46 4.21 22.08 7.61
N THR A 47 4.86 22.80 8.54
CA THR A 47 6.27 22.60 8.84
C THR A 47 6.47 21.38 9.75
N VAL A 48 7.28 20.44 9.27
CA VAL A 48 7.65 19.24 10.03
C VAL A 48 9.15 19.27 10.26
N GLU A 49 9.59 18.88 11.46
CA GLU A 49 11.02 18.84 11.79
C GLU A 49 11.81 17.99 10.76
N PRO A 50 12.99 18.45 10.30
CA PRO A 50 13.77 17.74 9.27
C PRO A 50 14.10 16.29 9.60
N SER A 51 14.30 15.96 10.88
CA SER A 51 14.56 14.62 11.40
C SER A 51 13.34 13.69 11.27
N THR A 52 12.14 14.26 11.46
CA THR A 52 10.87 13.56 11.30
C THR A 52 10.61 13.27 9.83
N LEU A 53 10.78 14.26 8.93
CA LEU A 53 10.66 14.04 7.48
C LEU A 53 11.63 12.97 6.97
N GLN A 54 12.90 13.02 7.40
CA GLN A 54 13.88 12.00 7.04
C GLN A 54 13.46 10.59 7.51
N SER A 55 12.86 10.49 8.70
CA SER A 55 12.39 9.21 9.23
C SER A 55 11.18 8.65 8.47
N LEU A 56 10.40 9.52 7.83
CA LEU A 56 9.22 9.16 7.02
C LEU A 56 9.55 8.85 5.55
N GLN A 57 10.82 8.99 5.13
CA GLN A 57 11.22 8.88 3.72
C GLN A 57 10.71 7.59 3.04
N GLN A 58 10.79 6.45 3.73
CA GLN A 58 10.34 5.16 3.17
C GLN A 58 8.83 5.10 2.98
N LEU A 59 8.06 5.76 3.85
CA LEU A 59 6.61 5.87 3.70
C LEU A 59 6.25 6.85 2.57
N ILE A 60 7.00 7.95 2.43
CA ILE A 60 6.85 8.91 1.33
C ILE A 60 7.11 8.22 -0.02
N GLN A 61 8.18 7.43 -0.11
CA GLN A 61 8.48 6.62 -1.28
C GLN A 61 7.34 5.63 -1.55
N TRP A 62 6.91 4.89 -0.53
CA TRP A 62 5.84 3.89 -0.66
C TRP A 62 4.52 4.46 -1.18
N VAL A 63 4.10 5.64 -0.72
CA VAL A 63 2.88 6.31 -1.23
C VAL A 63 2.99 6.61 -2.72
N SER A 64 4.17 7.07 -3.16
CA SER A 64 4.43 7.41 -4.56
C SER A 64 4.48 6.16 -5.44
N ASP A 65 5.14 5.11 -4.96
CA ASP A 65 5.20 3.81 -5.59
C ASP A 65 3.81 3.16 -5.68
N LEU A 66 2.96 3.35 -4.67
CA LEU A 66 1.56 2.92 -4.66
C LEU A 66 0.75 3.61 -5.74
N ALA A 67 0.80 4.94 -5.80
CA ALA A 67 0.13 5.70 -6.85
C ALA A 67 0.56 5.22 -8.24
N LEU A 68 1.88 5.04 -8.44
CA LEU A 68 2.44 4.58 -9.69
C LEU A 68 1.98 3.17 -10.06
N ASN A 69 1.96 2.23 -9.10
CA ASN A 69 1.48 0.85 -9.31
C ASN A 69 -0.04 0.76 -9.57
N ILE A 70 -0.85 1.66 -9.00
CA ILE A 70 -2.29 1.71 -9.28
C ILE A 70 -2.52 2.14 -10.73
N LEU A 71 -1.84 3.20 -11.16
CA LEU A 71 -2.01 3.74 -12.51
C LEU A 71 -1.41 2.82 -13.58
N ALA A 72 -0.21 2.27 -13.35
CA ALA A 72 0.45 1.40 -14.33
C ALA A 72 -0.33 0.10 -14.61
N ARG A 73 -1.07 -0.42 -13.63
CA ARG A 73 -1.90 -1.63 -13.80
C ARG A 73 -3.30 -1.36 -14.33
N LEU A 74 -3.71 -0.09 -14.41
CA LEU A 74 -5.06 0.27 -14.84
C LEU A 74 -5.40 -0.27 -16.24
N PRO A 75 -4.51 -0.19 -17.26
CA PRO A 75 -4.81 -0.73 -18.60
C PRO A 75 -4.96 -2.25 -18.64
N GLU A 76 -4.24 -2.98 -17.79
CA GLU A 76 -4.27 -4.45 -17.73
C GLU A 76 -5.66 -4.98 -17.31
N THR A 77 -6.38 -4.22 -16.48
CA THR A 77 -7.73 -4.57 -15.99
C THR A 77 -8.77 -4.60 -17.11
N ARG A 78 -8.56 -3.86 -18.20
CA ARG A 78 -9.46 -3.81 -19.36
C ARG A 78 -9.09 -4.81 -20.45
N SER A 79 -7.78 -5.02 -20.67
CA SER A 79 -7.26 -5.97 -21.66
C SER A 79 -7.56 -7.42 -21.30
N SER A 80 -7.73 -7.74 -20.00
CA SER A 80 -8.22 -9.03 -19.52
C SER A 80 -9.74 -9.17 -19.68
N GLY A 81 -10.26 -8.86 -20.87
CA GLY A 81 -11.63 -9.17 -21.26
C GLY A 81 -11.78 -10.68 -21.41
N GLY A 82 -12.46 -11.35 -20.48
CA GLY A 82 -12.76 -12.77 -20.66
C GLY A 82 -13.17 -13.53 -19.42
N ASN A 83 -12.21 -13.98 -18.60
CA ASN A 83 -12.45 -15.16 -17.76
C ASN A 83 -12.00 -15.09 -16.30
N MET A 84 -11.48 -13.95 -15.82
CA MET A 84 -11.28 -13.73 -14.40
C MET A 84 -12.01 -12.46 -14.01
N LYS A 85 -13.29 -12.59 -13.63
CA LYS A 85 -13.94 -11.55 -12.84
C LYS A 85 -13.09 -11.43 -11.57
N ASN A 86 -12.28 -10.38 -11.45
CA ASN A 86 -11.62 -10.03 -10.20
C ASN A 86 -12.72 -9.76 -9.17
N THR A 87 -13.17 -10.79 -8.45
CA THR A 87 -14.16 -10.68 -7.36
C THR A 87 -13.52 -10.12 -6.08
N GLY A 88 -12.35 -9.49 -6.20
CA GLY A 88 -11.56 -8.95 -5.12
C GLY A 88 -11.77 -7.46 -4.92
N TYR A 89 -11.29 -6.96 -3.79
CA TYR A 89 -11.18 -5.53 -3.55
C TYR A 89 -10.07 -4.95 -4.44
N GLU A 90 -10.42 -3.99 -5.30
CA GLU A 90 -9.51 -3.25 -6.17
C GLU A 90 -9.41 -1.81 -5.69
N ILE A 91 -8.21 -1.37 -5.29
CA ILE A 91 -8.03 -0.02 -4.76
C ILE A 91 -8.21 1.06 -5.84
N SER A 92 -8.04 0.73 -7.12
CA SER A 92 -8.30 1.61 -8.26
C SER A 92 -9.77 2.06 -8.35
N HIS A 93 -10.69 1.30 -7.75
CA HIS A 93 -12.13 1.58 -7.75
C HIS A 93 -12.58 2.29 -6.46
N ASP A 94 -11.72 2.39 -5.44
CA ASP A 94 -12.05 2.98 -4.14
C ASP A 94 -11.74 4.47 -4.10
N VAL A 95 -12.76 5.29 -4.34
CA VAL A 95 -12.64 6.75 -4.36
C VAL A 95 -12.09 7.34 -3.05
N VAL A 96 -12.36 6.73 -1.89
CA VAL A 96 -11.88 7.23 -0.60
C VAL A 96 -10.38 6.97 -0.49
N ALA A 97 -9.93 5.79 -0.90
CA ALA A 97 -8.52 5.45 -0.94
C ALA A 97 -7.76 6.33 -1.95
N LEU A 98 -8.31 6.53 -3.15
CA LEU A 98 -7.73 7.39 -4.18
C LEU A 98 -7.57 8.84 -3.69
N ASN A 99 -8.61 9.42 -3.10
CA ASN A 99 -8.55 10.79 -2.56
C ASN A 99 -7.51 10.90 -1.45
N SER A 100 -7.43 9.90 -0.58
CA SER A 100 -6.39 9.89 0.46
C SER A 100 -4.98 9.89 -0.13
N ILE A 101 -4.72 9.07 -1.15
CA ILE A 101 -3.42 9.04 -1.82
C ILE A 101 -3.13 10.41 -2.44
N ARG A 102 -4.11 11.03 -3.10
CA ARG A 102 -3.94 12.37 -3.70
C ARG A 102 -3.57 13.42 -2.68
N GLU A 103 -4.26 13.45 -1.54
CA GLU A 103 -3.97 14.40 -0.46
C GLU A 103 -2.56 14.18 0.10
N LEU A 104 -2.13 12.92 0.25
CA LEU A 104 -0.76 12.59 0.65
C LEU A 104 0.28 13.09 -0.36
N LEU A 105 0.03 12.95 -1.67
CA LEU A 105 0.93 13.47 -2.71
C LEU A 105 1.07 15.00 -2.63
N VAL A 106 -0.01 15.73 -2.30
CA VAL A 106 0.04 17.18 -2.07
C VAL A 106 0.91 17.51 -0.87
N MET A 107 0.75 16.80 0.24
CA MET A 107 1.57 16.99 1.45
C MET A 107 3.06 16.73 1.16
N ILE A 108 3.36 15.64 0.44
CA ILE A 108 4.72 15.31 0.00
C ILE A 108 5.30 16.45 -0.86
N ARG A 109 4.51 17.03 -1.77
CA ARG A 109 4.95 18.16 -2.59
C ARG A 109 5.27 19.39 -1.74
N ILE A 110 4.40 19.74 -0.79
CA ILE A 110 4.60 20.88 0.12
C ILE A 110 5.89 20.68 0.94
N TRP A 111 6.12 19.49 1.49
CA TRP A 111 7.35 19.19 2.21
C TRP A 111 8.57 19.25 1.30
N GLY A 112 8.45 18.82 0.05
CA GLY A 112 9.51 18.93 -0.95
C GLY A 112 9.93 20.37 -1.26
N LEU A 113 9.00 21.34 -1.18
CA LEU A 113 9.32 22.77 -1.32
C LEU A 113 10.17 23.29 -0.16
N LEU A 114 10.01 22.71 1.04
CA LEU A 114 10.80 23.06 2.22
C LEU A 114 12.15 22.31 2.23
N LYS A 115 12.16 21.06 1.77
CA LYS A 115 13.34 20.19 1.75
C LYS A 115 13.24 19.17 0.61
N GLU A 116 13.89 19.45 -0.51
CA GLU A 116 13.86 18.58 -1.71
C GLU A 116 14.28 17.13 -1.44
N GLN A 117 15.18 16.90 -0.49
CA GLN A 117 15.65 15.56 -0.11
C GLN A 117 14.54 14.65 0.47
N CYS A 118 13.38 15.21 0.84
CA CYS A 118 12.25 14.40 1.30
C CYS A 118 11.36 13.89 0.15
N LEU A 119 11.60 14.34 -1.09
CA LEU A 119 10.81 13.90 -2.22
C LEU A 119 11.09 12.42 -2.56
N PRO A 120 10.10 11.71 -3.10
CA PRO A 120 10.30 10.37 -3.65
C PRO A 120 11.32 10.39 -4.79
N ILE A 121 12.11 9.33 -4.87
CA ILE A 121 13.12 9.16 -5.93
C ILE A 121 12.56 8.16 -6.94
N PHE A 122 12.57 8.56 -8.21
CA PHE A 122 12.12 7.73 -9.32
C PHE A 122 13.29 7.39 -10.25
N ALA A 123 13.40 6.13 -10.64
CA ALA A 123 14.43 5.72 -11.60
C ALA A 123 13.94 5.90 -13.05
N ARG A 124 14.83 6.37 -13.93
CA ARG A 124 14.56 6.73 -15.34
C ARG A 124 13.52 7.84 -15.54
N ALA A 125 13.54 8.87 -14.70
CA ALA A 125 12.65 10.02 -14.80
C ALA A 125 13.25 11.13 -15.67
N ASP A 126 13.26 10.98 -16.99
CA ASP A 126 13.85 11.99 -17.88
C ASP A 126 12.94 13.22 -17.95
N ASN A 127 13.33 14.30 -17.25
CA ASN A 127 12.70 15.63 -17.27
C ASN A 127 11.19 15.69 -16.97
N LEU A 128 10.60 14.64 -16.40
CA LEU A 128 9.19 14.57 -16.05
C LEU A 128 8.97 14.83 -14.57
N ASP A 129 8.07 15.76 -14.23
CA ASP A 129 7.55 15.87 -12.86
C ASP A 129 6.56 14.72 -12.61
N ILE A 130 7.11 13.58 -12.19
CA ILE A 130 6.33 12.36 -11.95
C ILE A 130 5.30 12.60 -10.84
N LEU A 131 5.65 13.34 -9.78
CA LEU A 131 4.71 13.60 -8.68
C LEU A 131 3.48 14.38 -9.17
N SER A 132 3.71 15.40 -10.01
CA SER A 132 2.64 16.14 -10.68
C SER A 132 1.80 15.24 -11.61
N THR A 133 2.49 14.38 -12.38
CA THR A 133 1.85 13.43 -13.31
C THR A 133 0.95 12.44 -12.56
N LEU A 134 1.44 11.84 -11.48
CA LEU A 134 0.69 10.93 -10.61
C LEU A 134 -0.55 11.62 -10.04
N PHE A 135 -0.40 12.84 -9.51
CA PHE A 135 -1.53 13.58 -8.97
C PHE A 135 -2.59 13.86 -10.04
N ARG A 136 -2.18 14.29 -11.23
CA ARG A 136 -3.09 14.56 -12.36
C ARG A 136 -3.86 13.32 -12.80
N LEU A 137 -3.16 12.20 -13.02
CA LEU A 137 -3.79 10.96 -13.45
C LEU A 137 -4.72 10.37 -12.39
N LEU A 138 -4.30 10.36 -11.11
CA LEU A 138 -5.18 9.97 -10.00
C LEU A 138 -6.39 10.89 -9.86
N THR A 139 -6.23 12.18 -10.15
CA THR A 139 -7.34 13.14 -10.12
C THR A 139 -8.41 12.79 -11.14
N ARG A 140 -7.99 12.44 -12.36
CA ARG A 140 -8.88 11.99 -13.43
C ARG A 140 -9.54 10.66 -13.06
N LEU A 141 -8.77 9.68 -12.55
CA LEU A 141 -9.30 8.40 -12.11
C LEU A 141 -10.34 8.55 -10.99
N ALA A 142 -10.07 9.39 -9.99
CA ALA A 142 -10.96 9.59 -8.85
C ALA A 142 -12.31 10.22 -9.22
N PHE A 143 -12.41 10.87 -10.38
CA PHE A 143 -13.68 11.42 -10.88
C PHE A 143 -14.65 10.32 -11.32
N ASN A 144 -14.15 9.30 -12.03
CA ASN A 144 -14.94 8.15 -12.45
C ASN A 144 -14.11 6.85 -12.36
N PRO A 145 -13.97 6.27 -11.15
CA PRO A 145 -13.05 5.16 -10.93
C PRO A 145 -13.55 3.83 -11.52
N ASN A 146 -14.85 3.69 -11.77
CA ASN A 146 -15.44 2.47 -12.34
C ASN A 146 -15.34 2.43 -13.87
N GLU A 147 -15.29 3.59 -14.52
CA GLU A 147 -15.24 3.73 -15.97
C GLU A 147 -14.19 4.78 -16.34
N PRO A 148 -12.90 4.46 -16.21
CA PRO A 148 -11.83 5.36 -16.63
C PRO A 148 -11.90 5.61 -18.14
N ASP A 149 -11.70 6.87 -18.54
CA ASP A 149 -11.76 7.25 -19.96
C ASP A 149 -10.57 6.72 -20.77
N ASP A 150 -10.75 6.54 -22.08
CA ASP A 150 -9.72 5.96 -22.96
C ASP A 150 -8.41 6.75 -22.97
N MET A 151 -8.48 8.09 -22.90
CA MET A 151 -7.27 8.92 -22.88
C MET A 151 -6.49 8.75 -21.57
N LEU A 152 -7.17 8.56 -20.44
CA LEU A 152 -6.51 8.26 -19.15
C LEU A 152 -5.76 6.95 -19.23
N LEU A 153 -6.37 5.92 -19.83
CA LEU A 153 -5.75 4.62 -20.02
C LEU A 153 -4.52 4.72 -20.93
N ASP A 154 -4.61 5.43 -22.05
CA ASP A 154 -3.49 5.65 -22.97
C ASP A 154 -2.31 6.33 -22.29
N GLU A 155 -2.56 7.35 -21.46
CA GLU A 155 -1.50 7.99 -20.67
C GLU A 155 -0.88 7.03 -19.63
N CYS A 156 -1.69 6.19 -18.99
CA CYS A 156 -1.21 5.20 -18.03
C CYS A 156 -0.35 4.11 -18.70
N CYS A 157 -0.68 3.70 -19.93
CA CYS A 157 0.10 2.76 -20.74
C CYS A 157 1.53 3.25 -21.01
N LEU A 158 1.76 4.57 -21.05
CA LEU A 158 3.07 5.14 -21.31
C LEU A 158 3.96 5.20 -20.06
N LEU A 159 3.39 5.09 -18.85
CA LEU A 159 4.15 5.23 -17.59
C LEU A 159 5.36 4.28 -17.49
N PRO A 160 5.26 2.97 -17.80
CA PRO A 160 6.41 2.07 -17.70
C PRO A 160 7.57 2.42 -18.64
N SER A 161 7.30 3.17 -19.72
CA SER A 161 8.34 3.68 -20.62
C SER A 161 9.03 4.95 -20.11
N GLN A 162 8.35 5.70 -19.24
CA GLN A 162 8.78 7.01 -18.72
C GLN A 162 9.35 6.95 -17.31
N VAL A 163 9.07 5.87 -16.56
CA VAL A 163 9.55 5.67 -15.20
C VAL A 163 9.60 4.17 -14.90
N MET A 164 10.65 3.74 -14.18
CA MET A 164 10.71 2.37 -13.70
C MET A 164 9.63 2.14 -12.63
N ILE A 165 8.72 1.20 -12.88
CA ILE A 165 7.68 0.83 -11.93
C ILE A 165 8.28 -0.09 -10.86
N PRO A 166 8.32 0.32 -9.58
CA PRO A 166 8.82 -0.54 -8.52
C PRO A 166 7.82 -1.67 -8.24
N GLN A 167 8.34 -2.89 -8.13
CA GLN A 167 7.54 -4.07 -7.79
C GLN A 167 7.10 -3.98 -6.33
N MET A 168 5.79 -3.93 -6.10
CA MET A 168 5.23 -3.90 -4.75
C MET A 168 4.69 -5.28 -4.37
N PRO A 169 5.23 -5.92 -3.32
CA PRO A 169 4.74 -7.21 -2.85
C PRO A 169 3.41 -7.00 -2.10
N PHE A 170 2.31 -6.84 -2.84
CA PHE A 170 0.96 -6.75 -2.28
C PHE A 170 0.53 -8.07 -1.63
N VAL A 171 1.07 -9.19 -2.13
CA VAL A 171 0.76 -10.54 -1.66
C VAL A 171 2.06 -11.35 -1.61
N SER A 172 2.59 -11.58 -0.41
CA SER A 172 3.57 -12.65 -0.21
C SER A 172 2.96 -13.98 -0.63
N MET A 173 3.75 -14.90 -1.20
CA MET A 173 3.29 -16.26 -1.53
C MET A 173 2.52 -16.85 -0.34
N ARG A 174 1.27 -17.29 -0.56
CA ARG A 174 0.42 -17.82 0.52
C ARG A 174 -0.07 -19.21 0.16
N VAL A 175 -0.02 -20.10 1.13
CA VAL A 175 -0.89 -21.26 1.16
C VAL A 175 -2.07 -20.89 2.06
N CYS A 176 -3.24 -20.65 1.46
CA CYS A 176 -4.43 -20.28 2.23
C CYS A 176 -5.72 -20.79 1.60
N VAL A 177 -6.68 -21.16 2.46
CA VAL A 177 -8.02 -21.58 2.02
C VAL A 177 -8.78 -20.44 1.34
N ALA A 178 -8.57 -19.20 1.80
CA ALA A 178 -9.13 -17.99 1.19
C ALA A 178 -8.28 -17.48 0.00
N SER A 179 -7.66 -18.38 -0.76
CA SER A 179 -6.88 -18.05 -1.94
C SER A 179 -7.82 -17.58 -3.07
N PRO A 180 -7.40 -16.62 -3.93
CA PRO A 180 -8.12 -16.31 -5.17
C PRO A 180 -8.30 -17.53 -6.09
N LEU A 181 -7.51 -18.60 -5.89
CA LEU A 181 -7.65 -19.87 -6.59
C LEU A 181 -8.87 -20.68 -6.15
N LEU A 182 -9.48 -20.37 -5.00
CA LEU A 182 -10.56 -21.17 -4.40
C LEU A 182 -11.73 -21.48 -5.36
N PRO A 183 -12.22 -20.52 -6.19
CA PRO A 183 -13.28 -20.81 -7.17
C PRO A 183 -12.89 -21.85 -8.23
N ASN A 184 -11.58 -22.04 -8.46
CA ASN A 184 -11.03 -22.95 -9.46
C ASN A 184 -10.64 -24.32 -8.86
N LEU A 185 -10.88 -24.55 -7.57
CA LEU A 185 -10.54 -25.80 -6.90
C LEU A 185 -11.75 -26.74 -6.81
N ASN A 186 -11.47 -28.03 -6.89
CA ASN A 186 -12.49 -29.07 -6.65
C ASN A 186 -12.78 -29.16 -5.15
N LEU A 187 -14.03 -28.93 -4.76
CA LEU A 187 -14.51 -29.01 -3.39
C LEU A 187 -15.22 -30.37 -3.13
N PRO A 188 -15.15 -30.95 -1.92
CA PRO A 188 -14.47 -30.44 -0.73
C PRO A 188 -12.95 -30.63 -0.76
N LEU A 189 -12.22 -29.76 -0.05
CA LEU A 189 -10.77 -29.90 0.14
C LEU A 189 -10.48 -30.92 1.25
N TYR A 190 -9.49 -31.78 1.03
CA TYR A 190 -8.97 -32.73 2.01
C TYR A 190 -7.61 -32.26 2.50
N PHE A 191 -7.38 -32.32 3.82
CA PHE A 191 -6.14 -31.89 4.46
C PHE A 191 -5.57 -33.02 5.29
N GLU A 192 -4.26 -33.21 5.21
CA GLU A 192 -3.51 -34.13 6.05
C GLU A 192 -2.72 -33.35 7.10
N TYR A 193 -2.58 -33.94 8.29
CA TYR A 193 -1.84 -33.29 9.37
C TYR A 193 -0.36 -33.19 9.00
N HIS A 194 0.22 -31.99 9.17
CA HIS A 194 1.60 -31.66 8.77
C HIS A 194 1.91 -31.71 7.26
N VAL A 195 0.89 -31.78 6.39
CA VAL A 195 1.09 -31.69 4.94
C VAL A 195 0.57 -30.34 4.45
N GLU A 196 1.44 -29.54 3.84
CA GLU A 196 1.04 -28.25 3.27
C GLU A 196 0.31 -28.47 1.94
N PRO A 197 -0.93 -27.98 1.78
CA PRO A 197 -1.73 -28.24 0.58
C PRO A 197 -1.23 -27.40 -0.60
N GLU A 198 -0.45 -28.01 -1.49
CA GLU A 198 0.12 -27.35 -2.68
C GLU A 198 -0.94 -26.72 -3.59
N CYS A 199 -2.13 -27.31 -3.67
CA CYS A 199 -3.25 -26.77 -4.45
C CYS A 199 -3.76 -25.40 -3.95
N LEU A 200 -3.43 -25.01 -2.72
CA LEU A 200 -3.76 -23.71 -2.14
C LEU A 200 -2.62 -22.69 -2.25
N LYS A 201 -1.47 -23.10 -2.83
CA LYS A 201 -0.32 -22.22 -3.03
C LYS A 201 -0.65 -21.19 -4.10
N PHE A 202 -0.93 -19.98 -3.66
CA PHE A 202 -1.08 -18.82 -4.51
C PHE A 202 0.22 -18.03 -4.55
N SER A 203 0.80 -17.99 -5.74
CA SER A 203 1.70 -16.91 -6.13
C SER A 203 0.87 -15.93 -6.93
N ALA A 204 0.82 -14.67 -6.51
CA ALA A 204 0.48 -13.63 -7.47
C ALA A 204 1.63 -13.68 -8.48
N ASP A 205 1.38 -14.17 -9.69
CA ASP A 205 2.32 -14.02 -10.80
C ASP A 205 2.55 -12.52 -10.96
N ASN A 206 3.62 -12.03 -10.35
CA ASN A 206 4.30 -10.86 -10.86
C ASN A 206 4.87 -11.33 -12.18
N SER A 207 4.11 -11.22 -13.27
CA SER A 207 4.61 -11.43 -14.64
C SER A 207 6.02 -10.84 -14.71
N PRO A 208 7.08 -11.67 -14.78
CA PRO A 208 8.45 -11.17 -14.81
C PRO A 208 8.74 -10.47 -16.14
N LEU A 209 7.84 -10.59 -17.13
CA LEU A 209 8.10 -10.28 -18.51
C LEU A 209 7.68 -8.87 -18.94
N GLU A 210 6.82 -8.17 -18.19
CA GLU A 210 6.27 -6.89 -18.67
C GLU A 210 6.65 -5.68 -17.81
N ASN A 211 6.95 -5.88 -16.53
CA ASN A 211 7.33 -4.79 -15.63
C ASN A 211 8.76 -5.03 -15.16
N GLY A 212 9.76 -4.52 -15.89
CA GLY A 212 11.21 -4.72 -15.76
C GLY A 212 11.87 -4.35 -14.41
N GLY A 213 11.25 -4.76 -13.30
CA GLY A 213 11.73 -4.66 -11.94
C GLY A 213 12.46 -5.93 -11.55
N LEU A 214 13.65 -5.76 -10.98
CA LEU A 214 14.45 -6.83 -10.40
C LEU A 214 13.64 -7.51 -9.29
N SER A 215 13.31 -8.80 -9.45
CA SER A 215 12.74 -9.61 -8.37
C SER A 215 13.81 -9.80 -7.30
N ASN A 216 13.84 -8.90 -6.32
CA ASN A 216 14.73 -9.04 -5.18
C ASN A 216 14.09 -10.01 -4.19
N ASP A 217 14.71 -11.17 -4.02
CA ASP A 217 14.42 -12.20 -3.00
C ASP A 217 14.58 -11.71 -1.54
N SER A 218 14.61 -10.40 -1.34
CA SER A 218 14.73 -9.75 -0.04
C SER A 218 13.37 -9.60 0.61
N VAL A 219 13.28 -9.98 1.87
CA VAL A 219 12.14 -9.67 2.74
C VAL A 219 12.06 -8.17 2.94
N VAL A 220 10.88 -7.59 2.72
CA VAL A 220 10.60 -6.18 3.02
C VAL A 220 9.72 -6.08 4.27
N ASP A 221 10.09 -5.21 5.19
CA ASP A 221 9.32 -4.90 6.38
C ASP A 221 7.99 -4.25 5.98
N SER A 222 6.89 -4.95 6.28
CA SER A 222 5.54 -4.55 5.93
C SER A 222 5.00 -3.35 6.70
N VAL A 223 5.63 -2.97 7.82
CA VAL A 223 5.25 -1.81 8.64
C VAL A 223 6.14 -0.62 8.34
N ARG A 224 7.44 -0.85 8.18
CA ARG A 224 8.45 0.22 8.02
C ARG A 224 8.85 0.45 6.57
N HIS A 225 8.50 -0.44 5.66
CA HIS A 225 8.93 -0.45 4.26
C HIS A 225 10.45 -0.46 4.10
N LEU A 226 11.15 -1.09 5.05
CA LEU A 226 12.61 -1.27 5.04
C LEU A 226 12.97 -2.63 4.46
N GLN A 227 14.01 -2.69 3.63
CA GLN A 227 14.54 -3.95 3.14
C GLN A 227 15.28 -4.67 4.28
N LEU A 228 14.84 -5.89 4.62
CA LEU A 228 15.42 -6.72 5.69
C LEU A 228 16.48 -7.71 5.17
N GLY A 229 16.66 -7.79 3.85
CA GLY A 229 17.57 -8.75 3.20
C GLY A 229 16.91 -10.11 2.95
N LYS A 230 17.67 -11.07 2.39
CA LYS A 230 17.13 -12.37 1.95
C LYS A 230 16.74 -13.30 3.10
N MET A 231 17.53 -13.32 4.18
CA MET A 231 17.32 -14.17 5.34
C MET A 231 17.47 -13.36 6.63
N PRO A 232 16.45 -12.60 7.03
CA PRO A 232 16.52 -11.85 8.28
C PRO A 232 16.51 -12.81 9.47
N ASN A 233 17.47 -12.68 10.39
CA ASN A 233 17.65 -13.60 11.52
C ASN A 233 16.39 -13.80 12.39
N CYS A 234 15.60 -12.73 12.58
CA CYS A 234 14.39 -12.79 13.37
C CYS A 234 13.36 -11.75 12.92
N THR A 235 12.16 -12.23 12.54
CA THR A 235 11.04 -11.39 12.12
C THR A 235 9.75 -11.79 12.82
N ARG A 236 8.82 -10.84 12.93
CA ARG A 236 7.42 -11.14 13.22
C ARG A 236 6.68 -11.31 11.90
N CYS A 237 6.07 -12.46 11.70
CA CYS A 237 5.29 -12.77 10.51
C CYS A 237 3.81 -12.87 10.86
N CYS A 238 2.96 -12.26 10.05
CA CYS A 238 1.53 -12.31 10.27
C CYS A 238 1.00 -13.72 9.97
N THR A 239 0.19 -14.28 10.87
CA THR A 239 -0.43 -15.60 10.69
C THR A 239 -1.53 -15.63 9.62
N ARG A 240 -1.98 -14.46 9.14
CA ARG A 240 -3.05 -14.33 8.14
C ARG A 240 -2.52 -13.94 6.76
N CYS A 241 -1.67 -12.92 6.69
CA CYS A 241 -1.19 -12.38 5.42
C CYS A 241 0.29 -12.63 5.14
N PHE A 242 1.00 -13.28 6.06
CA PHE A 242 2.44 -13.57 6.00
C PHE A 242 3.34 -12.33 5.85
N ALA A 243 2.78 -11.13 5.99
CA ALA A 243 3.55 -9.91 6.07
C ALA A 243 4.59 -10.02 7.19
N ALA A 244 5.83 -9.66 6.91
CA ALA A 244 6.92 -9.71 7.86
C ALA A 244 7.24 -8.32 8.39
N THR A 245 7.71 -8.19 9.61
CA THR A 245 8.28 -6.95 10.16
C THR A 245 9.43 -7.30 11.10
N ALA A 246 10.48 -6.48 11.12
CA ALA A 246 11.61 -6.73 12.00
C ALA A 246 11.21 -6.58 13.47
N MET A 247 11.78 -7.41 14.34
CA MET A 247 11.52 -7.33 15.79
C MET A 247 12.05 -6.04 16.40
N ASN A 248 13.22 -5.59 15.96
CA ASN A 248 13.91 -4.45 16.54
C ASN A 248 13.37 -3.16 15.93
N SER A 249 12.90 -2.26 16.79
CA SER A 249 12.52 -0.92 16.38
C SER A 249 13.75 -0.12 15.98
N VAL A 250 13.64 0.59 14.86
CA VAL A 250 14.62 1.59 14.42
C VAL A 250 14.07 3.02 14.56
N ALA A 251 12.92 3.17 15.22
CA ALA A 251 12.23 4.45 15.36
C ALA A 251 13.03 5.45 16.21
N ARG A 252 13.55 6.50 15.57
CA ARG A 252 14.31 7.58 16.24
C ARG A 252 13.43 8.76 16.66
N THR A 253 12.27 8.96 16.02
CA THR A 253 11.38 10.09 16.26
C THR A 253 10.07 9.65 16.93
N ALA A 254 9.38 10.59 17.59
CA ALA A 254 8.09 10.32 18.21
C ALA A 254 7.04 9.85 17.19
N ALA A 255 7.04 10.44 15.99
CA ALA A 255 6.16 10.03 14.90
C ALA A 255 6.36 8.57 14.50
N MET A 256 7.60 8.13 14.31
CA MET A 256 7.89 6.73 13.97
C MET A 256 7.54 5.77 15.10
N LYS A 257 7.79 6.16 16.36
CA LYS A 257 7.40 5.34 17.52
C LYS A 257 5.88 5.17 17.56
N ALA A 258 5.12 6.25 17.36
CA ALA A 258 3.66 6.20 17.31
C ALA A 258 3.15 5.32 16.15
N TRP A 259 3.76 5.42 14.97
CA TRP A 259 3.46 4.57 13.82
C TRP A 259 3.67 3.07 14.13
N GLU A 260 4.84 2.70 14.66
CA GLU A 260 5.15 1.30 14.99
C GLU A 260 4.23 0.75 16.09
N GLN A 261 3.91 1.56 17.11
CA GLN A 261 3.06 1.13 18.22
C GLN A 261 1.65 0.72 17.77
N ARG A 262 1.10 1.32 16.72
CA ARG A 262 -0.21 0.93 16.14
C ARG A 262 -0.24 -0.52 15.68
N TRP A 263 0.90 -1.02 15.21
CA TRP A 263 1.05 -2.37 14.68
C TRP A 263 1.73 -3.31 15.66
N SER A 264 1.88 -2.92 16.93
CA SER A 264 2.57 -3.74 17.93
C SER A 264 1.81 -5.03 18.28
N SER A 265 0.48 -4.96 18.35
CA SER A 265 -0.40 -6.06 18.77
C SER A 265 -0.97 -6.86 17.61
N GLY A 266 -0.99 -6.30 16.40
CA GLY A 266 -1.56 -6.96 15.22
C GLY A 266 -1.02 -6.41 13.90
N CYS A 267 -1.12 -7.24 12.87
CA CYS A 267 -0.78 -6.88 11.50
C CYS A 267 -1.81 -5.95 10.89
N ARG A 268 -1.43 -5.24 9.82
CA ARG A 268 -2.28 -4.40 8.96
C ARG A 268 -3.52 -5.10 8.43
N CYS A 269 -3.50 -6.43 8.33
CA CYS A 269 -4.67 -7.22 7.95
C CYS A 269 -5.52 -7.67 9.16
N GLY A 270 -5.27 -7.17 10.37
CA GLY A 270 -5.89 -7.64 11.62
C GLY A 270 -5.46 -9.05 12.08
N GLY A 271 -4.45 -9.65 11.44
CA GLY A 271 -3.91 -10.96 11.86
C GLY A 271 -2.89 -10.81 13.00
N PHE A 272 -2.67 -11.88 13.76
CA PHE A 272 -1.70 -11.87 14.86
C PHE A 272 -0.26 -12.02 14.35
N TRP A 273 0.67 -11.47 15.11
CA TRP A 273 2.11 -11.66 14.89
C TRP A 273 2.57 -12.99 15.49
N ARG A 274 3.31 -13.77 14.70
CA ARG A 274 4.07 -14.94 15.15
C ARG A 274 5.55 -14.65 14.97
N LEU A 275 6.36 -15.06 15.94
CA LEU A 275 7.81 -14.99 15.82
C LEU A 275 8.30 -16.06 14.84
N GLN A 276 9.12 -15.64 13.88
CA GLN A 276 9.80 -16.51 12.93
C GLN A 276 11.30 -16.25 13.05
N SER A 277 12.03 -17.29 13.43
CA SER A 277 13.49 -17.32 13.40
C SER A 277 13.90 -18.26 12.28
N TYR A 278 14.85 -17.82 11.46
CA TYR A 278 15.52 -18.67 10.48
C TYR A 278 16.77 -19.19 11.18
N VAL A 279 16.82 -20.51 11.42
CA VAL A 279 18.01 -21.22 11.94
C VAL A 279 18.88 -21.61 10.77
#